data_AF-A1S2N7-F1
#
_entry.id   AF-A1S2N7-F1
#
_cell.length_a   1.000
_cell.length_b   1.000
_cell.length_c   1.000
_cell.angle_alpha   90.00
_cell.angle_beta   90.00
_cell.angle_gamma   90.00
#
_symmetry.space_group_name_H-M   'P 1'
#
loop_
_entity.id
_entity.type
_entity.pdbx_description
1 polymer ?
#
loop_
_entity_poly.entity_id
_entity_poly.type
_entity_poly.pdbx_seq_one_letter_code
_entity_poly.pdbx_strand_id
1 'polypeptide(L)'
;MNWLAISKLGCGRKRAETFLELQRKRYGRTPQQAALSLWKGICTEPSARCIVMDLKNLSRQPHLGGSDKAYLHGVLNHFEHLC
;
A
#
# COMPACT_ATOMS: atom_id res chain seq x y z
N MET A 1 9.38 9.94 0.01
CA MET A 1 8.79 8.90 -0.87
C MET A 1 7.91 9.63 -1.86
N ASN A 2 8.19 9.54 -3.16
CA ASN A 2 7.48 10.34 -4.14
C ASN A 2 6.20 9.64 -4.58
N TRP A 3 5.16 9.80 -3.78
CA TRP A 3 3.86 9.17 -3.98
C TRP A 3 3.19 9.59 -5.28
N LEU A 4 3.45 10.83 -5.72
CA LEU A 4 3.00 11.34 -7.01
C LEU A 4 3.61 10.54 -8.18
N ALA A 5 4.83 10.01 -8.02
CA ALA A 5 5.43 9.15 -9.03
C ALA A 5 4.75 7.77 -9.07
N ILE A 6 4.35 7.23 -7.91
CA ILE A 6 3.60 5.97 -7.83
C ILE A 6 2.19 6.16 -8.39
N SER A 7 1.47 7.23 -8.02
CA SER A 7 0.11 7.48 -8.50
C SER A 7 0.03 7.68 -10.02
N LYS A 8 1.11 8.16 -10.65
CA LYS A 8 1.23 8.30 -12.11
C LYS A 8 1.48 6.99 -12.86
N LEU A 9 1.73 5.87 -12.19
CA LEU A 9 1.83 4.58 -12.89
C LEU A 9 0.45 4.20 -13.44
N GLY A 10 0.38 3.90 -14.74
CA GLY A 10 -0.89 3.66 -15.45
C GLY A 10 -1.64 2.37 -15.07
N CYS A 11 -1.06 1.50 -14.25
CA CYS A 11 -1.65 0.22 -13.85
C CYS A 11 -1.79 0.15 -12.33
N GLY A 12 -3.02 -0.05 -11.83
CA GLY A 12 -3.31 -0.14 -10.40
C GLY A 12 -2.57 -1.30 -9.71
N ARG A 13 -2.45 -2.44 -10.38
CA ARG A 13 -1.64 -3.56 -9.88
C ARG A 13 -0.17 -3.14 -9.67
N LYS A 14 0.42 -2.50 -10.67
CA LYS A 14 1.82 -2.03 -10.60
C LYS A 14 1.99 -0.97 -9.51
N ARG A 15 0.99 -0.08 -9.31
CA ARG A 15 0.99 0.87 -8.18
C ARG A 15 1.04 0.18 -6.83
N ALA A 16 0.17 -0.79 -6.61
CA ALA A 16 0.11 -1.53 -5.35
C ALA A 16 1.37 -2.38 -5.10
N GLU A 17 1.89 -3.06 -6.12
CA GLU A 17 3.12 -3.84 -6.03
C GLU A 17 4.33 -2.94 -5.73
N THR A 18 4.52 -1.86 -6.50
CA THR A 18 5.60 -0.88 -6.26
C THR A 18 5.46 -0.21 -4.88
N PHE A 19 4.24 0.09 -4.45
CA PHE A 19 3.99 0.58 -3.10
C PHE A 19 4.51 -0.41 -2.05
N LEU A 20 4.08 -1.67 -2.12
CA LEU A 20 4.44 -2.69 -1.14
C LEU A 20 5.94 -2.94 -1.11
N GLU A 21 6.57 -3.07 -2.28
CA GLU A 21 8.01 -3.26 -2.39
C GLU A 21 8.77 -2.15 -1.67
N LEU A 22 8.44 -0.90 -1.97
CA LEU A 22 9.14 0.23 -1.38
C LEU A 22 8.83 0.39 0.13
N GLN A 23 7.59 0.10 0.56
CA GLN A 23 7.25 0.09 1.98
C GLN A 23 8.03 -1.00 2.72
N ARG A 24 8.11 -2.21 2.17
CA ARG A 24 8.88 -3.32 2.77
C ARG A 24 10.36 -3.00 2.81
N LYS A 25 10.92 -2.38 1.76
CA LYS A 25 12.32 -1.94 1.76
C LYS A 25 12.59 -0.89 2.85
N ARG A 26 11.63 -0.02 3.14
CA ARG A 26 11.79 1.08 4.10
C ARG A 26 11.47 0.68 5.55
N TYR A 27 10.42 -0.11 5.75
CA TYR A 27 9.86 -0.43 7.06
C TYR A 27 10.02 -1.92 7.43
N GLY A 28 10.67 -2.71 6.57
CA GLY A 28 10.95 -4.12 6.80
C GLY A 28 9.68 -4.94 7.03
N ARG A 29 9.58 -5.53 8.22
CA ARG A 29 8.44 -6.35 8.67
C ARG A 29 7.41 -5.57 9.49
N THR A 30 7.39 -4.24 9.40
CA THR A 30 6.48 -3.38 10.20
C THR A 30 5.34 -2.78 9.36
N PRO A 31 4.30 -3.57 9.01
CA PRO A 31 3.20 -3.09 8.16
C PRO A 31 2.43 -1.90 8.78
N GLN A 32 2.40 -1.80 10.11
CA GLN A 32 1.84 -0.65 10.84
C GLN A 32 2.52 0.68 10.50
N GLN A 33 3.85 0.69 10.35
CA GLN A 33 4.59 1.91 10.00
C GLN A 33 4.35 2.29 8.54
N ALA A 34 4.18 1.31 7.67
CA ALA A 34 3.79 1.54 6.27
C ALA A 34 2.37 2.11 6.15
N ALA A 35 1.42 1.58 6.93
CA ALA A 35 0.05 2.12 7.01
C ALA A 35 0.04 3.55 7.56
N LEU A 36 0.79 3.80 8.65
CA LEU A 36 0.93 5.13 9.24
C LEU A 36 1.61 6.10 8.28
N SER A 37 2.60 5.64 7.49
CA SER A 37 3.27 6.46 6.47
C SER A 37 2.35 6.85 5.33
N LEU A 38 1.49 5.92 4.88
CA LEU A 38 0.45 6.19 3.90
C LEU A 38 -0.59 7.18 4.44
N TRP A 39 -1.03 7.00 5.69
CA TRP A 39 -1.98 7.89 6.36
C TRP A 39 -1.39 9.29 6.62
N LYS A 40 -0.27 9.39 7.34
CA LYS A 40 0.40 10.67 7.66
C LYS A 40 0.88 11.41 6.42
N GLY A 41 1.27 10.68 5.38
CA GLY A 41 1.78 11.28 4.17
C GLY A 41 0.68 11.94 3.34
N ILE A 42 -0.51 11.34 3.23
CA ILE A 42 -1.45 11.62 2.13
C ILE A 42 -2.93 11.34 2.50
N CYS A 43 -3.36 11.25 3.77
CA CYS A 43 -4.75 10.87 4.08
C CYS A 43 -5.83 11.77 3.41
N THR A 44 -5.49 12.97 2.95
CA THR A 44 -6.40 13.93 2.30
C THR A 44 -6.31 13.99 0.77
N GLU A 45 -5.34 13.34 0.12
CA GLU A 45 -5.15 13.47 -1.34
C GLU A 45 -5.85 12.32 -2.10
N PRO A 46 -6.53 12.59 -3.24
CA PRO A 46 -7.15 11.55 -4.09
C PRO A 46 -6.21 10.40 -4.46
N SER A 47 -4.91 10.68 -4.54
CA SER A 47 -3.83 9.72 -4.76
C SER A 47 -3.78 8.60 -3.72
N ALA A 48 -3.99 8.90 -2.43
CA ALA A 48 -3.96 7.88 -1.37
C ALA A 48 -5.13 6.91 -1.48
N ARG A 49 -6.34 7.44 -1.71
CA ARG A 49 -7.53 6.61 -1.91
C ARG A 49 -7.35 5.67 -3.11
N CYS A 50 -6.75 6.18 -4.19
CA CYS A 50 -6.41 5.38 -5.37
C CYS A 50 -5.47 4.22 -5.00
N ILE A 51 -4.37 4.51 -4.30
CA ILE A 51 -3.41 3.48 -3.87
C ILE A 51 -4.05 2.46 -2.91
N VAL A 52 -4.89 2.90 -1.96
CA VAL A 52 -5.60 2.00 -1.05
C VAL A 52 -6.56 1.09 -1.81
N MET A 53 -7.30 1.63 -2.79
CA MET A 53 -8.15 0.82 -3.66
C MET A 53 -7.34 -0.21 -4.45
N ASP A 54 -6.20 0.19 -4.99
CA ASP A 54 -5.30 -0.72 -5.71
C ASP A 54 -4.77 -1.83 -4.79
N LEU A 55 -4.41 -1.50 -3.54
CA LEU A 55 -3.98 -2.47 -2.53
C LEU A 55 -5.11 -3.45 -2.17
N LYS A 56 -6.35 -2.98 -2.03
CA LYS A 56 -7.54 -3.82 -1.82
C LYS A 56 -7.82 -4.72 -3.03
N ASN A 57 -7.59 -4.23 -4.24
CA ASN A 57 -7.74 -5.05 -5.46
C ASN A 57 -6.63 -6.10 -5.56
N LEU A 58 -5.41 -5.74 -5.17
CA LEU A 58 -4.27 -6.65 -5.15
C LEU A 58 -4.47 -7.79 -4.14
N SER A 59 -5.04 -7.52 -2.96
CA SER A 59 -5.27 -8.54 -1.92
C SER A 59 -6.25 -9.63 -2.35
N ARG A 60 -7.13 -9.33 -3.32
CA ARG A 60 -8.09 -10.26 -3.91
C ARG A 60 -7.48 -11.16 -4.99
N GLN A 61 -6.24 -10.90 -5.42
CA GLN A 61 -5.61 -11.71 -6.46
C GLN A 61 -5.05 -13.03 -5.90
N PRO A 62 -5.29 -14.17 -6.57
CA PRO A 62 -4.89 -15.49 -6.09
C PRO A 62 -3.37 -15.74 -6.13
N HIS A 63 -2.62 -14.93 -6.88
CA HIS A 63 -1.19 -15.16 -7.16
C HIS A 63 -0.22 -14.36 -6.29
N LEU A 64 -0.67 -13.67 -5.23
CA LEU A 64 0.27 -13.05 -4.30
C LEU A 64 0.97 -14.12 -3.45
N GLY A 65 2.31 -14.05 -3.39
CA GLY A 65 3.09 -14.87 -2.48
C GLY A 65 2.63 -14.67 -1.03
N GLY A 66 2.63 -15.74 -0.23
CA GLY A 66 2.05 -15.73 1.13
C GLY A 66 2.63 -14.64 2.05
N SER A 67 3.93 -14.34 1.91
CA SER A 67 4.61 -13.29 2.68
C SER A 67 4.15 -11.88 2.29
N ASP A 68 3.96 -11.60 1.00
CA ASP A 68 3.44 -10.32 0.52
C ASP A 68 1.97 -10.15 0.86
N LYS A 69 1.19 -11.24 0.77
CA LYS A 69 -0.22 -11.23 1.16
C LYS A 69 -0.40 -10.90 2.65
N ALA A 70 0.38 -11.54 3.53
CA ALA A 70 0.33 -11.26 4.96
C ALA A 70 0.73 -9.81 5.28
N TYR A 71 1.79 -9.30 4.63
CA TYR A 71 2.22 -7.91 4.81
C TYR A 71 1.17 -6.92 4.31
N LEU A 72 0.61 -7.14 3.12
CA LEU A 72 -0.45 -6.32 2.54
C LEU A 72 -1.70 -6.29 3.43
N HIS A 73 -2.14 -7.44 3.93
CA HIS A 73 -3.24 -7.52 4.88
C HIS A 73 -2.95 -6.71 6.14
N GLY A 74 -1.73 -6.79 6.68
CA GLY A 74 -1.32 -5.97 7.82
C GLY A 74 -1.42 -4.48 7.53
N VAL A 75 -0.93 -4.02 6.37
CA VAL A 75 -1.01 -2.61 5.99
C VAL A 75 -2.46 -2.15 5.88
N LEU A 76 -3.31 -2.91 5.19
CA LEU A 76 -4.72 -2.58 5.02
C LEU A 76 -5.46 -2.54 6.37
N ASN A 77 -5.26 -3.55 7.23
CA ASN A 77 -5.88 -3.61 8.54
C ASN A 77 -5.49 -2.42 9.42
N HIS A 78 -4.21 -2.08 9.49
CA HIS A 78 -3.76 -0.91 10.25
C HIS A 78 -4.25 0.40 9.65
N PHE A 79 -4.35 0.50 8.31
CA PHE A 79 -4.85 1.70 7.66
C PHE A 79 -6.34 1.94 7.98
N GLU A 80 -7.15 0.88 8.01
CA GLU A 80 -8.57 0.96 8.41
C GLU A 80 -8.76 1.42 9.86
N HIS A 81 -7.83 1.13 10.77
CA HIS A 81 -7.87 1.66 12.14
C HIS A 81 -7.48 3.14 12.27
N LEU A 82 -6.87 3.73 11.24
CA LEU A 82 -6.41 5.12 11.25
C LEU A 82 -7.41 6.09 10.59
N CYS A 83 -8.35 5.59 9.78
CA CYS A 83 -9.38 6.37 9.08
C CYS A 83 -10.72 6.32 9.80
#